data_AF-A0A9Q0G485-F1
#
_entry.id   AF-A0A9Q0G485-F1
#
_cell.length_a   1.000
_cell.length_b   1.000
_cell.length_c   1.000
_cell.angle_alpha   90.00
_cell.angle_beta   90.00
_cell.angle_gamma   90.00
#
_symmetry.space_group_name_H-M   'P 1'
#
loop_
_entity.id
_entity.type
_entity.pdbx_description
1 polymer ?
#
loop_
_entity_poly.entity_id
_entity_poly.type
_entity_poly.pdbx_seq_one_letter_code
_entity_poly.pdbx_strand_id
1 'polypeptide(L)'
;MENSEEEVKHLIQESAKFIVKNCTFNALFLFSLPLRGLQAYLSADELVVDSEDSVFDFVQFWAYLLYPIPEERREFFRIHVDSLVRFPLMSTKRLEQILMRDDLLDPDHKRRPCLRLSCCAVYLDLKREEFERLHSEDRTIFTEQFLVGNEEVHVLICYDKDGQNVTLYVLKIKKESEIEDFTLHIAARLKGPREEFASLGQVYYNSCTASVSFVMFNAFGAPWSEFISDGSKFFINGVFHLRVEIVITKYATASMG
;
A
#
# COMPACT_ATOMS: atom_id res chain seq x y z
N MET A 1 7.33 -32.61 -16.30
CA MET A 1 8.18 -31.40 -16.27
C MET A 1 7.60 -30.34 -15.34
N GLU A 2 6.29 -30.17 -15.24
CA GLU A 2 5.66 -29.26 -14.26
C GLU A 2 5.90 -29.68 -12.80
N ASN A 3 5.80 -30.98 -12.48
CA ASN A 3 6.00 -31.49 -11.11
C ASN A 3 7.40 -31.18 -10.54
N SER A 4 8.44 -31.21 -11.38
CA SER A 4 9.82 -30.92 -10.96
C SER A 4 10.07 -29.43 -10.73
N GLU A 5 9.35 -28.53 -11.41
CA GLU A 5 9.53 -27.09 -11.21
C GLU A 5 8.83 -26.61 -9.93
N GLU A 6 7.66 -27.18 -9.62
CA GLU A 6 6.96 -26.93 -8.35
C GLU A 6 7.75 -27.45 -7.15
N GLU A 7 8.34 -28.65 -7.25
CA GLU A 7 9.24 -29.20 -6.22
C GLU A 7 10.44 -28.28 -5.95
N VAL A 8 11.06 -27.73 -7.00
CA VAL A 8 12.18 -26.79 -6.86
C VAL A 8 11.73 -25.46 -6.24
N LYS A 9 10.58 -24.92 -6.64
CA LYS A 9 10.01 -23.70 -6.03
C LYS A 9 9.73 -23.91 -4.54
N HIS A 10 9.11 -25.03 -4.19
CA HIS A 10 8.82 -25.39 -2.80
C HIS A 10 10.11 -25.51 -1.99
N LEU A 11 11.15 -26.18 -2.52
CA LEU A 11 12.43 -26.31 -1.84
C LEU A 11 13.11 -24.95 -1.60
N ILE A 12 13.04 -24.04 -2.58
CA ILE A 12 13.58 -22.68 -2.45
C ILE A 12 12.84 -21.91 -1.34
N GLN A 13 11.50 -22.01 -1.28
CA GLN A 13 10.70 -21.36 -0.25
C GLN A 13 10.99 -21.90 1.15
N GLU A 14 11.08 -23.21 1.31
CA GLU A 14 11.41 -23.82 2.61
C GLU A 14 12.84 -23.48 3.06
N SER A 15 13.79 -23.43 2.12
CA SER A 15 15.16 -22.99 2.38
C SER A 15 15.20 -21.53 2.84
N ALA A 16 14.42 -20.65 2.20
CA ALA A 16 14.30 -19.25 2.59
C ALA A 16 13.75 -19.10 4.01
N LYS A 17 12.66 -19.83 4.36
CA LYS A 17 12.11 -19.84 5.72
C LYS A 17 13.13 -20.31 6.75
N PHE A 18 13.88 -21.36 6.44
CA PHE A 18 14.95 -21.84 7.31
C PHE A 18 16.01 -20.77 7.55
N ILE A 19 16.44 -20.07 6.49
CA ILE A 19 17.41 -18.98 6.60
C ILE A 19 16.87 -17.85 7.48
N VAL A 20 15.63 -17.40 7.24
CA VAL A 20 14.98 -16.33 8.03
C VAL A 20 14.95 -16.65 9.53
N LYS A 21 14.65 -17.91 9.90
CA LYS A 21 14.60 -18.31 11.31
C LYS A 21 15.96 -18.39 11.99
N ASN A 22 17.02 -18.67 11.23
CA ASN A 22 18.32 -19.05 11.79
C ASN A 22 19.43 -18.03 11.51
N CYS A 23 19.18 -16.99 10.72
CA CYS A 23 20.20 -16.05 10.30
C CYS A 23 19.74 -14.61 10.47
N THR A 24 20.68 -13.75 10.87
CA THR A 24 20.44 -12.31 10.96
C THR A 24 20.36 -11.71 9.57
N PHE A 25 19.44 -10.75 9.39
CA PHE A 25 19.43 -9.89 8.21
C PHE A 25 20.81 -9.24 8.00
N ASN A 26 21.27 -9.14 6.75
CA ASN A 26 22.63 -8.72 6.36
C ASN A 26 23.80 -9.69 6.67
N ALA A 27 23.54 -10.94 7.06
CA ALA A 27 24.61 -11.92 7.17
C ALA A 27 25.38 -12.08 5.83
N LEU A 28 26.71 -12.16 5.89
CA LEU A 28 27.58 -12.09 4.71
C LEU A 28 27.24 -13.13 3.63
N PHE A 29 26.83 -14.34 4.02
CA PHE A 29 26.49 -15.39 3.06
C PHE A 29 25.24 -15.05 2.23
N LEU A 30 24.36 -14.17 2.70
CA LEU A 30 23.17 -13.75 1.95
C LEU A 30 23.56 -13.02 0.65
N PHE A 31 24.74 -12.39 0.62
CA PHE A 31 25.29 -11.75 -0.59
C PHE A 31 25.76 -12.74 -1.66
N SER A 32 25.84 -14.03 -1.34
CA SER A 32 26.16 -15.09 -2.29
C SER A 32 24.93 -15.83 -2.82
N LEU A 33 23.72 -15.47 -2.35
CA LEU A 33 22.50 -16.11 -2.82
C LEU A 33 22.23 -15.79 -4.29
N PRO A 34 21.80 -16.77 -5.11
CA PRO A 34 21.31 -16.49 -6.44
C PRO A 34 19.99 -15.71 -6.38
N LEU A 35 19.63 -15.00 -7.46
CA LEU A 35 18.45 -14.13 -7.51
C LEU A 35 17.15 -14.80 -7.04
N ARG A 36 16.86 -16.04 -7.46
CA ARG A 36 15.64 -16.75 -7.01
C ARG A 36 15.65 -17.03 -5.51
N GLY A 37 16.82 -17.30 -4.93
CA GLY A 37 16.99 -17.47 -3.49
C GLY A 37 16.83 -16.15 -2.74
N LEU A 38 17.38 -15.07 -3.29
CA LEU A 38 17.20 -13.71 -2.77
C LEU A 38 15.72 -13.30 -2.76
N GLN A 39 15.01 -13.51 -3.87
CA GLN A 39 13.58 -13.23 -4.00
C GLN A 39 12.76 -14.00 -2.96
N ALA A 40 13.01 -15.30 -2.82
CA ALA A 40 12.31 -16.12 -1.82
C ALA A 40 12.63 -15.71 -0.38
N TYR A 41 13.88 -15.31 -0.11
CA TYR A 41 14.29 -14.80 1.20
C TYR A 41 13.59 -13.48 1.56
N LEU A 42 13.57 -12.51 0.63
CA LEU A 42 12.94 -11.20 0.86
C LEU A 42 11.41 -11.26 0.85
N SER A 43 10.81 -12.26 0.19
CA SER A 43 9.35 -12.45 0.15
C SER A 43 8.80 -13.29 1.32
N ALA A 44 9.65 -13.72 2.26
CA ALA A 44 9.21 -14.56 3.37
C ALA A 44 8.44 -13.74 4.42
N ASP A 45 7.23 -14.16 4.76
CA ASP A 45 6.34 -13.45 5.71
C ASP A 45 6.95 -13.29 7.12
N GLU A 46 7.83 -14.21 7.50
CA GLU A 46 8.49 -14.22 8.82
C GLU A 46 9.75 -13.35 8.86
N LEU A 47 10.15 -12.73 7.73
CA LEU A 47 11.35 -11.91 7.66
C LEU A 47 11.16 -10.63 8.48
N VAL A 48 11.97 -10.49 9.54
CA VAL A 48 12.01 -9.29 10.38
C VAL A 48 13.14 -8.38 9.90
N VAL A 49 12.79 -7.17 9.50
CA VAL A 49 13.72 -6.10 9.10
C VAL A 49 13.35 -4.81 9.81
N ASP A 50 14.34 -3.96 10.04
CA ASP A 50 14.14 -2.66 10.71
C ASP A 50 13.27 -1.71 9.87
N SER A 51 13.43 -1.74 8.54
CA SER A 51 12.65 -0.95 7.59
C SER A 51 12.82 -1.47 6.16
N GLU A 52 11.93 -1.06 5.26
CA GLU A 52 12.09 -1.35 3.83
C GLU A 52 13.29 -0.57 3.21
N ASP A 53 13.71 0.54 3.83
CA ASP A 53 14.96 1.23 3.46
C ASP A 53 16.16 0.31 3.64
N SER A 54 16.20 -0.46 4.74
CA SER A 54 17.25 -1.45 5.00
C SER A 54 17.22 -2.60 3.98
N VAL A 55 16.04 -2.96 3.47
CA VAL A 55 15.88 -3.94 2.39
C VAL A 55 16.46 -3.40 1.09
N PHE A 56 16.14 -2.15 0.74
CA PHE A 56 16.70 -1.51 -0.44
C PHE A 56 18.23 -1.42 -0.36
N ASP A 57 18.78 -1.02 0.79
CA ASP A 57 20.22 -0.90 0.99
C ASP A 57 20.94 -2.25 0.84
N PHE A 58 20.33 -3.31 1.37
CA PHE A 58 20.82 -4.68 1.21
C PHE A 58 20.80 -5.13 -0.26
N VAL A 59 19.67 -4.95 -0.96
CA VAL A 59 19.54 -5.28 -2.39
C VAL A 59 20.51 -4.47 -3.24
N GLN A 60 20.70 -3.20 -2.90
CA GLN A 60 21.67 -2.33 -3.55
C GLN A 60 23.08 -2.85 -3.35
N PHE A 61 23.47 -3.17 -2.13
CA PHE A 61 24.80 -3.70 -1.88
C PHE A 61 25.01 -5.05 -2.60
N TRP A 62 24.02 -5.94 -2.55
CA TRP A 62 24.02 -7.22 -3.27
C TRP A 62 24.24 -7.01 -4.79
N ALA A 63 23.51 -6.08 -5.40
CA ALA A 63 23.64 -5.78 -6.82
C ALA A 63 25.00 -5.19 -7.17
N TYR A 64 25.58 -4.35 -6.30
CA TYR A 64 26.91 -3.77 -6.51
C TYR A 64 28.02 -4.81 -6.43
N LEU A 65 27.85 -5.85 -5.61
CA LEU A 65 28.81 -6.95 -5.52
C LEU A 65 28.81 -7.84 -6.77
N LEU A 66 27.64 -8.09 -7.36
CA LEU A 66 27.50 -9.04 -8.47
C LEU A 66 27.55 -8.39 -9.85
N TYR A 67 27.16 -7.12 -9.96
CA TYR A 67 27.13 -6.36 -11.20
C TYR A 67 28.03 -5.12 -11.05
N PRO A 68 29.36 -5.24 -11.27
CA PRO A 68 30.27 -4.12 -11.14
C PRO A 68 30.09 -3.07 -12.26
N ILE A 69 29.45 -3.44 -13.36
CA ILE A 69 29.16 -2.55 -14.50
C ILE A 69 27.86 -1.77 -14.24
N PRO A 70 27.87 -0.42 -14.29
CA PRO A 70 26.68 0.41 -14.05
C PRO A 70 25.47 0.06 -14.93
N GLU A 71 25.72 -0.25 -16.21
CA GLU A 71 24.69 -0.60 -17.18
C GLU A 71 23.94 -1.88 -16.77
N GLU A 72 24.68 -2.90 -16.31
CA GLU A 72 24.11 -4.16 -15.83
C GLU A 72 23.33 -3.99 -14.54
N ARG A 73 23.80 -3.10 -13.63
CA ARG A 73 23.03 -2.74 -12.43
C ARG A 73 21.73 -2.07 -12.79
N ARG A 74 21.74 -1.10 -13.69
CA ARG A 74 20.52 -0.41 -14.13
C ARG A 74 19.53 -1.42 -14.71
N GLU A 75 19.99 -2.35 -15.52
CA GLU A 75 19.15 -3.41 -16.08
C GLU A 75 18.59 -4.35 -14.99
N PHE A 76 19.42 -4.76 -14.03
CA PHE A 76 18.98 -5.53 -12.87
C PHE A 76 17.87 -4.82 -12.10
N PHE A 77 18.10 -3.56 -11.71
CA PHE A 77 17.11 -2.77 -10.98
C PHE A 77 15.84 -2.60 -11.81
N ARG A 78 15.95 -2.31 -13.11
CA ARG A 78 14.81 -2.15 -14.02
C ARG A 78 13.89 -3.39 -14.05
N ILE A 79 14.46 -4.59 -14.02
CA ILE A 79 13.70 -5.85 -14.17
C ILE A 79 13.22 -6.35 -12.80
N HIS A 80 14.05 -6.28 -11.77
CA HIS A 80 13.87 -7.09 -10.57
C HIS A 80 13.50 -6.30 -9.32
N VAL A 81 13.69 -4.98 -9.28
CA VAL A 81 13.55 -4.21 -8.04
C VAL A 81 12.13 -4.29 -7.46
N ASP A 82 11.10 -4.25 -8.30
CA ASP A 82 9.70 -4.32 -7.88
C ASP A 82 9.33 -5.68 -7.23
N SER A 83 10.13 -6.72 -7.50
CA SER A 83 9.97 -8.05 -6.89
C SER A 83 10.80 -8.25 -5.62
N LEU A 84 11.68 -7.30 -5.29
CA LEU A 84 12.64 -7.39 -4.20
C LEU A 84 12.39 -6.35 -3.11
N VAL A 85 11.84 -5.19 -3.47
CA VAL A 85 11.64 -4.04 -2.57
C VAL A 85 10.23 -3.52 -2.74
N ARG A 86 9.54 -3.33 -1.63
CA ARG A 86 8.21 -2.73 -1.57
C ARG A 86 8.34 -1.22 -1.42
N PHE A 87 8.58 -0.51 -2.52
CA PHE A 87 8.72 0.96 -2.50
C PHE A 87 7.63 1.72 -1.69
N PRO A 88 6.36 1.28 -1.63
CA PRO A 88 5.35 1.93 -0.79
C PRO A 88 5.67 1.93 0.72
N LEU A 89 6.54 1.03 1.18
CA LEU A 89 6.95 0.89 2.58
C LEU A 89 8.28 1.59 2.90
N MET A 90 8.92 2.22 1.89
CA MET A 90 10.17 2.97 2.08
C MET A 90 9.90 4.40 2.58
N SER A 91 10.90 5.00 3.24
CA SER A 91 10.80 6.39 3.66
C SER A 91 10.87 7.34 2.46
N THR A 92 10.11 8.43 2.50
CA THR A 92 10.12 9.48 1.46
C THR A 92 11.54 10.02 1.23
N LYS A 93 12.30 10.23 2.31
CA LYS A 93 13.68 10.69 2.23
C LYS A 93 14.57 9.74 1.43
N ARG A 94 14.40 8.42 1.61
CA ARG A 94 15.20 7.41 0.88
C ARG A 94 14.77 7.33 -0.57
N LEU A 95 13.47 7.36 -0.84
CA LEU A 95 12.93 7.41 -2.21
C LEU A 95 13.44 8.61 -2.99
N GLU A 96 13.45 9.81 -2.40
CA GLU A 96 14.02 11.02 -3.00
C GLU A 96 15.51 10.83 -3.36
N GLN A 97 16.31 10.27 -2.45
CA GLN A 97 17.72 9.97 -2.71
C GLN A 97 17.91 9.00 -3.88
N ILE A 98 17.05 7.99 -4.00
CA ILE A 98 17.09 7.01 -5.09
C ILE A 98 16.69 7.66 -6.42
N LEU A 99 15.64 8.49 -6.43
CA LEU A 99 15.19 9.22 -7.61
C LEU A 99 16.23 10.23 -8.12
N MET A 100 17.07 10.78 -7.24
CA MET A 100 18.17 11.66 -7.65
C MET A 100 19.36 10.91 -8.28
N ARG A 101 19.41 9.58 -8.25
CA ARG A 101 20.55 8.80 -8.73
C ARG A 101 20.35 8.25 -10.15
N ASP A 102 21.11 8.78 -11.09
CA ASP A 102 21.12 8.35 -12.50
C ASP A 102 21.82 7.00 -12.71
N ASP A 103 22.61 6.54 -11.74
CA ASP A 103 23.34 5.27 -11.82
C ASP A 103 22.53 4.06 -11.34
N LEU A 104 21.38 4.28 -10.70
CA LEU A 104 20.50 3.23 -10.17
C LEU A 104 19.24 3.03 -11.02
N LEU A 105 18.60 4.14 -11.40
CA LEU A 105 17.34 4.11 -12.14
C LEU A 105 17.47 4.98 -13.38
N ASP A 106 17.14 4.39 -14.53
CA ASP A 106 17.02 5.13 -15.79
C ASP A 106 15.94 6.24 -15.66
N PRO A 107 16.08 7.39 -16.33
CA PRO A 107 15.04 8.43 -16.42
C PRO A 107 13.60 7.92 -16.63
N ASP A 108 13.40 6.88 -17.44
CA ASP A 108 12.07 6.29 -17.65
C ASP A 108 11.58 5.47 -16.45
N HIS A 109 12.50 4.97 -15.61
CA HIS A 109 12.18 4.32 -14.34
C HIS A 109 11.82 5.33 -13.25
N LYS A 110 12.47 6.49 -13.22
CA LYS A 110 12.11 7.59 -12.32
C LYS A 110 10.69 8.13 -12.56
N ARG A 111 10.14 7.85 -13.75
CA ARG A 111 8.76 8.16 -14.14
C ARG A 111 7.76 7.05 -13.80
N ARG A 112 8.20 5.88 -13.30
CA ARG A 112 7.29 4.80 -12.90
C ARG A 112 6.47 5.21 -11.67
N PRO A 113 5.16 4.93 -11.67
CA PRO A 113 4.29 5.20 -10.52
C PRO A 113 4.79 4.57 -9.21
N CYS A 114 5.34 3.35 -9.28
CA CYS A 114 5.80 2.58 -8.11
C CYS A 114 6.87 3.27 -7.26
N LEU A 115 7.66 4.19 -7.82
CA LEU A 115 8.72 4.92 -7.12
C LEU A 115 8.26 6.26 -6.50
N ARG A 116 7.02 6.66 -6.78
CA ARG A 116 6.35 7.81 -6.18
C ARG A 116 5.18 7.27 -5.38
N LEU A 117 5.34 6.80 -4.13
CA LEU A 117 4.27 6.35 -3.21
C LEU A 117 2.85 6.31 -3.83
N SER A 118 2.65 5.44 -4.82
CA SER A 118 1.46 5.50 -5.68
C SER A 118 0.34 4.66 -5.11
N CYS A 119 0.56 4.08 -3.94
CA CYS A 119 -0.48 3.47 -3.15
C CYS A 119 -0.27 3.73 -1.66
N CYS A 120 -1.35 3.91 -0.93
CA CYS A 120 -1.37 4.00 0.53
C CYS A 120 -2.60 3.26 1.04
N ALA A 121 -2.42 2.35 1.99
CA ALA A 121 -3.51 1.65 2.65
C ALA A 121 -3.63 2.09 4.11
N VAL A 122 -4.83 2.53 4.49
CA VAL A 122 -5.18 2.95 5.85
C VAL A 122 -6.15 1.94 6.45
N TYR A 123 -5.87 1.55 7.68
CA TYR A 123 -6.70 0.62 8.45
C TYR A 123 -7.34 1.37 9.61
N LEU A 124 -8.65 1.20 9.77
CA LEU A 124 -9.41 1.87 10.82
C LEU A 124 -10.25 0.84 11.57
N ASP A 125 -10.10 0.84 12.89
CA ASP A 125 -10.89 0.05 13.81
C ASP A 125 -11.84 0.99 14.54
N LEU A 126 -13.12 0.91 14.19
CA LEU A 126 -14.14 1.82 14.69
C LEU A 126 -15.18 1.05 15.48
N LYS A 127 -15.43 1.46 16.72
CA LYS A 127 -16.44 0.82 17.57
C LYS A 127 -17.83 1.17 17.08
N ARG A 128 -18.78 0.25 17.28
CA ARG A 128 -20.20 0.48 17.01
C ARG A 128 -20.73 1.77 17.63
N GLU A 129 -20.37 2.03 18.87
CA GLU A 129 -20.76 3.25 19.60
C GLU A 129 -20.28 4.53 18.89
N GLU A 130 -19.14 4.49 18.19
CA GLU A 130 -18.64 5.65 17.43
C GLU A 130 -19.53 5.93 16.22
N PHE A 131 -20.04 4.89 15.55
CA PHE A 131 -21.04 5.05 14.50
C PHE A 131 -22.35 5.57 15.06
N GLU A 132 -22.84 5.03 16.19
CA GLU A 132 -24.09 5.51 16.81
C GLU A 132 -24.04 7.03 17.05
N ARG A 133 -22.89 7.54 17.52
CA ARG A 133 -22.66 8.98 17.69
C ARG A 133 -22.62 9.76 16.38
N LEU A 134 -22.20 9.17 15.25
CA LEU A 134 -22.32 9.83 13.93
C LEU A 134 -23.78 10.19 13.64
N HIS A 135 -24.71 9.26 13.89
CA HIS A 135 -26.13 9.46 13.63
C HIS A 135 -26.81 10.31 14.70
N SER A 136 -26.60 10.02 15.99
CA SER A 136 -27.33 10.68 17.08
C SER A 136 -26.82 12.09 17.40
N GLU A 137 -25.53 12.35 17.20
CA GLU A 137 -24.88 13.61 17.56
C GLU A 137 -24.39 14.41 16.34
N ASP A 138 -24.72 13.97 15.11
CA ASP A 138 -24.28 14.60 13.85
C ASP A 138 -22.74 14.77 13.77
N ARG A 139 -22.02 13.81 14.35
CA ARG A 139 -20.54 13.82 14.37
C ARG A 139 -19.97 13.34 13.05
N THR A 140 -18.69 13.68 12.84
CA THR A 140 -17.85 13.14 11.77
C THR A 140 -16.61 12.52 12.39
N ILE A 141 -16.24 11.32 11.94
CA ILE A 141 -14.98 10.68 12.30
C ILE A 141 -13.94 11.11 11.27
N PHE A 142 -12.80 11.62 11.73
CA PHE A 142 -11.65 11.97 10.91
C PHE A 142 -10.52 11.00 11.22
N THR A 143 -9.83 10.53 10.18
CA THR A 143 -8.53 9.91 10.38
C THR A 143 -7.49 10.96 10.69
N GLU A 144 -6.41 10.53 11.33
CA GLU A 144 -5.15 11.28 11.28
C GLU A 144 -4.76 11.52 9.81
N GLN A 145 -4.00 12.59 9.58
CA GLN A 145 -3.46 12.88 8.27
C GLN A 145 -2.43 11.81 7.88
N PHE A 146 -2.47 11.37 6.63
CA PHE A 146 -1.48 10.46 6.08
C PHE A 146 -1.04 10.92 4.69
N LEU A 147 0.13 10.42 4.27
CA LEU A 147 0.74 10.81 3.00
C LEU A 147 0.44 9.79 1.91
N VAL A 148 0.02 10.28 0.75
CA VAL A 148 -0.05 9.51 -0.50
C VAL A 148 0.70 10.30 -1.57
N GLY A 149 1.77 9.74 -2.15
CA GLY A 149 2.75 10.57 -2.85
C GLY A 149 3.36 11.62 -1.90
N ASN A 150 3.28 12.89 -2.29
CA ASN A 150 3.67 14.06 -1.48
C ASN A 150 2.46 14.80 -0.88
N GLU A 151 1.32 14.13 -0.76
CA GLU A 151 0.04 14.77 -0.53
C GLU A 151 -0.57 14.33 0.78
N GLU A 152 -0.98 15.31 1.58
CA GLU A 152 -1.69 15.07 2.82
C GLU A 152 -3.16 14.79 2.52
N VAL A 153 -3.57 13.59 2.93
CA VAL A 153 -4.91 13.07 2.71
C VAL A 153 -5.51 12.72 4.07
N HIS A 154 -6.81 12.97 4.19
CA HIS A 154 -7.63 12.50 5.29
C HIS A 154 -8.74 11.61 4.74
N VAL A 155 -9.10 10.59 5.49
CA VAL A 155 -10.38 9.91 5.31
C VAL A 155 -11.31 10.46 6.39
N LEU A 156 -12.55 10.77 6.02
CA LEU A 156 -13.60 11.02 6.99
C LEU A 156 -14.80 10.13 6.74
N ILE A 157 -15.55 9.87 7.80
CA ILE A 157 -16.73 9.04 7.80
C ILE A 157 -17.84 9.83 8.48
N CYS A 158 -18.97 9.98 7.80
CA CYS A 158 -20.14 10.67 8.34
C CYS A 158 -21.43 9.93 7.99
N TYR A 159 -22.51 10.32 8.66
CA TYR A 159 -23.85 9.86 8.36
C TYR A 159 -24.50 10.77 7.31
N ASP A 160 -24.89 10.19 6.17
CA ASP A 160 -25.68 10.85 5.15
C ASP A 160 -27.17 10.76 5.53
N LYS A 161 -27.76 11.91 5.90
CA LYS A 161 -29.16 12.01 6.30
C LYS A 161 -30.11 11.77 5.15
N ASP A 162 -29.75 12.20 3.94
CA ASP A 162 -30.61 12.09 2.77
C ASP A 162 -30.64 10.63 2.27
N GLY A 163 -29.46 10.01 2.20
CA GLY A 163 -29.31 8.60 1.81
C GLY A 163 -29.55 7.60 2.94
N GLN A 164 -29.76 8.05 4.18
CA GLN A 164 -29.88 7.24 5.40
C GLN A 164 -28.82 6.14 5.50
N ASN A 165 -27.56 6.51 5.27
CA ASN A 165 -26.45 5.56 5.22
C ASN A 165 -25.17 6.19 5.78
N VAL A 166 -24.12 5.39 5.92
CA VAL A 166 -22.80 5.88 6.27
C VAL A 166 -22.01 6.10 4.99
N THR A 167 -21.45 7.30 4.83
CA THR A 167 -20.64 7.67 3.67
C THR A 167 -19.20 7.92 4.07
N LEU A 168 -18.28 7.44 3.24
CA LEU A 168 -16.86 7.70 3.33
C LEU A 168 -16.46 8.81 2.36
N TYR A 169 -15.62 9.73 2.84
CA TYR A 169 -15.01 10.78 2.05
C TYR A 169 -13.50 10.69 2.13
N VAL A 170 -12.83 10.79 0.98
CA VAL A 170 -11.39 11.02 0.92
C VAL A 170 -11.16 12.49 0.59
N LEU A 171 -10.44 13.17 1.48
CA LEU A 171 -10.16 14.59 1.44
C LEU A 171 -8.69 14.85 1.15
N LYS A 172 -8.45 15.75 0.20
CA LYS A 172 -7.15 16.36 -0.02
C LYS A 172 -7.27 17.87 0.17
N ILE A 173 -6.38 18.47 0.97
CA ILE A 173 -6.48 19.89 1.38
C ILE A 173 -5.56 20.81 0.55
N LYS A 174 -4.57 20.28 -0.19
CA LYS A 174 -3.62 21.13 -0.93
C LYS A 174 -4.25 21.80 -2.15
N LYS A 175 -3.92 23.10 -2.31
CA LYS A 175 -4.48 24.01 -3.33
C LYS A 175 -4.15 23.59 -4.77
N GLU A 176 -2.99 22.98 -4.95
CA GLU A 176 -2.50 22.41 -6.21
C GLU A 176 -2.05 20.98 -5.94
N SER A 177 -2.70 20.06 -6.63
CA SER A 177 -2.51 18.62 -6.49
C SER A 177 -1.53 18.14 -7.55
N GLU A 178 -0.46 17.43 -7.16
CA GLU A 178 0.34 16.68 -8.14
C GLU A 178 -0.37 15.40 -8.61
N ILE A 179 -1.41 14.97 -7.91
CA ILE A 179 -2.22 13.78 -8.22
C ILE A 179 -3.36 14.22 -9.14
N GLU A 180 -3.39 13.71 -10.36
CA GLU A 180 -4.47 14.00 -11.31
C GLU A 180 -5.59 12.97 -11.19
N ASP A 181 -5.24 11.68 -11.15
CA ASP A 181 -6.18 10.57 -11.08
C ASP A 181 -5.76 9.58 -9.98
N PHE A 182 -6.76 9.00 -9.30
CA PHE A 182 -6.54 7.92 -8.34
C PHE A 182 -7.75 6.98 -8.26
N THR A 183 -7.51 5.76 -7.79
CA THR A 183 -8.52 4.76 -7.48
C THR A 183 -8.56 4.51 -5.98
N LEU A 184 -9.75 4.45 -5.41
CA LEU A 184 -9.97 3.99 -4.04
C LEU A 184 -10.44 2.54 -4.07
N HIS A 185 -9.80 1.67 -3.29
CA HIS A 185 -10.26 0.33 -2.99
C HIS A 185 -10.67 0.26 -1.53
N ILE A 186 -11.93 -0.11 -1.27
CA ILE A 186 -12.49 -0.09 0.07
C ILE A 186 -12.91 -1.50 0.42
N ALA A 187 -12.42 -2.00 1.55
CA ALA A 187 -12.67 -3.33 2.04
C ALA A 187 -12.95 -3.30 3.55
N ALA A 188 -13.71 -4.27 4.06
CA ALA A 188 -13.90 -4.43 5.49
C ALA A 188 -13.86 -5.90 5.88
N ARG A 189 -13.47 -6.19 7.12
CA ARG A 189 -13.61 -7.55 7.64
C ARG A 189 -15.09 -7.82 7.89
N LEU A 190 -15.59 -8.89 7.30
CA LEU A 190 -16.96 -9.33 7.48
C LEU A 190 -16.99 -10.55 8.40
N LYS A 191 -17.98 -10.59 9.29
CA LYS A 191 -18.25 -11.74 10.14
C LYS A 191 -18.52 -12.97 9.27
N GLY A 192 -17.74 -14.02 9.47
CA GLY A 192 -17.77 -15.23 8.67
C GLY A 192 -16.68 -16.22 9.11
N PRO A 193 -16.52 -17.36 8.41
CA PRO A 193 -15.63 -18.44 8.86
C PRO A 193 -14.15 -18.06 8.99
N ARG A 194 -13.69 -17.06 8.24
CA ARG A 194 -12.28 -16.63 8.18
C ARG A 194 -12.06 -15.16 8.55
N GLU A 195 -13.14 -14.39 8.72
CA GLU A 195 -13.07 -12.95 9.03
C GLU A 195 -12.06 -12.17 8.16
N GLU A 196 -11.95 -12.50 6.87
CA GLU A 196 -11.04 -11.85 5.93
C GLU A 196 -11.62 -10.51 5.43
N PHE A 197 -10.77 -9.63 4.93
CA PHE A 197 -11.21 -8.39 4.28
C PHE A 197 -11.96 -8.71 2.99
N ALA A 198 -13.25 -8.38 2.94
CA ALA A 198 -14.06 -8.46 1.75
C ALA A 198 -14.12 -7.09 1.08
N SER A 199 -13.98 -7.05 -0.25
CA SER A 199 -14.14 -5.82 -1.03
C SER A 199 -15.57 -5.29 -0.88
N LEU A 200 -15.69 -4.03 -0.48
CA LEU A 200 -16.97 -3.32 -0.45
C LEU A 200 -17.18 -2.47 -1.72
N GLY A 201 -16.09 -2.17 -2.44
CA GLY A 201 -16.13 -1.62 -3.79
C GLY A 201 -14.89 -0.80 -4.12
N GLN A 202 -14.92 -0.17 -5.28
CA GLN A 202 -13.85 0.71 -5.73
C GLN A 202 -14.43 1.95 -6.42
N VAL A 203 -13.73 3.07 -6.30
CA VAL A 203 -14.11 4.34 -6.92
C VAL A 203 -12.93 4.88 -7.70
N TYR A 204 -13.15 5.14 -8.99
CA TYR A 204 -12.17 5.82 -9.83
C TYR A 204 -12.46 7.32 -9.84
N TYR A 205 -11.42 8.13 -9.67
CA TYR A 205 -11.51 9.57 -9.75
C TYR A 205 -10.52 10.11 -10.77
N ASN A 206 -10.99 11.02 -11.63
CA ASN A 206 -10.19 11.64 -12.68
C ASN A 206 -10.16 13.17 -12.59
N SER A 207 -9.05 13.75 -13.06
CA SER A 207 -8.90 15.20 -13.27
C SER A 207 -9.14 16.05 -12.02
N CYS A 208 -8.50 15.69 -10.89
CA CYS A 208 -8.41 16.49 -9.67
C CYS A 208 -7.80 17.87 -9.96
N THR A 209 -8.63 18.88 -10.22
CA THR A 209 -8.17 20.24 -10.58
C THR A 209 -8.40 21.27 -9.47
N ALA A 210 -9.05 20.89 -8.37
CA ALA A 210 -9.45 21.81 -7.31
C ALA A 210 -8.72 21.57 -5.99
N SER A 211 -8.57 22.68 -5.25
CA SER A 211 -7.92 22.79 -3.95
C SER A 211 -8.52 21.93 -2.83
N VAL A 212 -9.71 21.37 -3.07
CA VAL A 212 -10.33 20.37 -2.20
C VAL A 212 -11.01 19.33 -3.10
N SER A 213 -10.51 18.10 -3.06
CA SER A 213 -11.13 16.97 -3.77
C SER A 213 -11.86 16.10 -2.76
N PHE A 214 -13.13 15.76 -3.04
CA PHE A 214 -13.98 14.88 -2.22
C PHE A 214 -14.40 13.68 -3.06
N VAL A 215 -14.23 12.47 -2.52
CA VAL A 215 -14.80 11.25 -3.12
C VAL A 215 -15.85 10.67 -2.19
N MET A 216 -17.12 10.74 -2.59
CA MET A 216 -18.23 10.16 -1.83
C MET A 216 -18.43 8.69 -2.22
N PHE A 217 -18.46 7.82 -1.23
CA PHE A 217 -18.78 6.41 -1.42
C PHE A 217 -19.69 5.92 -0.29
N ASN A 218 -20.88 5.42 -0.65
CA ASN A 218 -21.69 4.62 0.29
C ASN A 218 -20.99 3.27 0.44
N ALA A 219 -20.04 3.24 1.35
CA ALA A 219 -19.06 2.17 1.41
C ALA A 219 -19.63 0.82 1.76
N PHE A 220 -20.83 0.78 2.33
CA PHE A 220 -21.34 -0.43 2.95
C PHE A 220 -22.44 -1.06 2.10
N GLY A 221 -22.95 -0.35 1.08
CA GLY A 221 -24.03 -0.82 0.22
C GLY A 221 -25.30 -1.21 1.00
N ALA A 222 -25.44 -0.69 2.22
CA ALA A 222 -26.48 -1.06 3.17
C ALA A 222 -27.04 0.22 3.83
N PRO A 223 -28.36 0.27 4.09
CA PRO A 223 -28.95 1.35 4.86
C PRO A 223 -28.45 1.34 6.30
N TRP A 224 -28.49 2.48 6.96
CA TRP A 224 -28.05 2.66 8.35
C TRP A 224 -28.65 1.64 9.32
N SER A 225 -29.95 1.38 9.21
CA SER A 225 -30.67 0.43 10.06
C SER A 225 -30.14 -1.00 9.96
N GLU A 226 -29.71 -1.43 8.78
CA GLU A 226 -29.09 -2.74 8.58
C GLU A 226 -27.64 -2.73 9.08
N PHE A 227 -26.89 -1.68 8.73
CA PHE A 227 -25.49 -1.53 9.09
C PHE A 227 -25.27 -1.56 10.61
N ILE A 228 -26.05 -0.79 11.38
CA ILE A 228 -25.85 -0.64 12.84
C ILE A 228 -26.49 -1.77 13.67
N SER A 229 -27.28 -2.65 13.05
CA SER A 229 -28.02 -3.70 13.77
C SER A 229 -27.12 -4.69 14.52
N ASP A 230 -27.61 -5.29 15.61
CA ASP A 230 -26.91 -6.34 16.38
C ASP A 230 -26.54 -7.56 15.54
N GLY A 231 -27.34 -7.87 14.51
CA GLY A 231 -27.07 -8.93 13.54
C GLY A 231 -26.12 -8.55 12.41
N SER A 232 -25.61 -7.31 12.39
CA SER A 232 -24.78 -6.81 11.30
C SER A 232 -23.51 -7.63 11.11
N LYS A 233 -23.29 -8.06 9.87
CA LYS A 233 -22.07 -8.78 9.45
C LYS A 233 -20.82 -7.91 9.49
N PHE A 234 -20.96 -6.59 9.59
CA PHE A 234 -19.84 -5.65 9.52
C PHE A 234 -19.08 -5.53 10.85
N PHE A 235 -19.73 -5.85 11.98
CA PHE A 235 -19.12 -5.73 13.30
C PHE A 235 -18.63 -7.08 13.83
N ILE A 236 -17.33 -7.17 14.10
CA ILE A 236 -16.68 -8.31 14.74
C ILE A 236 -16.35 -7.88 16.16
N ASN A 237 -16.96 -8.54 17.16
CA ASN A 237 -16.83 -8.17 18.57
C ASN A 237 -17.11 -6.67 18.86
N GLY A 238 -18.07 -6.09 18.14
CA GLY A 238 -18.44 -4.68 18.28
C GLY A 238 -17.53 -3.68 17.56
N VAL A 239 -16.54 -4.16 16.80
CA VAL A 239 -15.59 -3.33 16.04
C VAL A 239 -15.81 -3.53 14.53
N PHE A 240 -15.83 -2.42 13.81
CA PHE A 240 -15.82 -2.36 12.36
C PHE A 240 -14.38 -2.17 11.88
N HIS A 241 -13.84 -3.15 11.15
CA HIS A 241 -12.47 -3.13 10.64
C HIS A 241 -12.47 -2.72 9.16
N LEU A 242 -12.12 -1.47 8.89
CA LEU A 242 -12.10 -0.87 7.56
C LEU A 242 -10.67 -0.82 7.01
N ARG A 243 -10.52 -1.07 5.71
CA ARG A 243 -9.33 -0.81 4.93
C ARG A 243 -9.69 0.10 3.77
N VAL A 244 -8.99 1.23 3.66
CA VAL A 244 -9.08 2.16 2.53
C VAL A 244 -7.72 2.19 1.85
N GLU A 245 -7.65 1.76 0.61
CA GLU A 245 -6.44 1.80 -0.20
C GLU A 245 -6.61 2.82 -1.31
N ILE A 246 -5.72 3.81 -1.34
CA ILE A 246 -5.67 4.86 -2.35
C ILE A 246 -4.56 4.50 -3.31
N VAL A 247 -4.85 4.40 -4.60
CA VAL A 247 -3.90 4.08 -5.66
C VAL A 247 -3.86 5.22 -6.66
N ILE A 248 -2.77 5.97 -6.71
CA ILE A 248 -2.54 7.02 -7.70
C ILE A 248 -2.38 6.39 -9.07
N THR A 249 -3.25 6.76 -10.01
CA THR A 249 -3.25 6.26 -11.38
C THR A 249 -2.66 7.27 -12.37
N LYS A 250 -2.61 8.56 -12.01
CA LYS A 250 -2.00 9.61 -12.85
C LYS A 250 -1.49 10.79 -12.01
N TYR A 251 -0.29 11.28 -12.33
CA TYR A 251 0.23 12.54 -11.82
C TYR A 251 0.04 13.66 -12.86
N ALA A 252 -0.19 14.87 -12.39
CA ALA A 252 -0.21 16.06 -13.23
C ALA A 252 1.15 16.21 -13.92
N THR A 253 1.14 16.41 -15.24
CA THR A 253 2.36 16.71 -16.00
C THR A 253 2.81 18.12 -15.66
N ALA A 254 4.03 18.28 -15.14
CA ALA A 254 4.64 19.59 -14.98
C ALA A 254 4.64 20.30 -16.34
N SER A 255 3.93 21.43 -16.44
CA SER A 255 4.09 22.33 -17.57
C SER A 255 5.52 22.85 -17.54
N MET A 256 6.37 22.33 -18.44
CA MET A 256 7.68 22.93 -18.70
C MET A 256 7.43 24.29 -19.36
N GLY A 257 7.47 25.34 -18.54
CA GLY A 257 7.57 26.74 -18.97
C GLY A 257 9.02 27.17 -19.07
#